data_AF-A0A5D2DP58-F1
#
_entry.id   AF-A0A5D2DP58-F1
#
_cell.length_a   1.000
_cell.length_b   1.000
_cell.length_c   1.000
_cell.angle_alpha   90.00
_cell.angle_beta   90.00
_cell.angle_gamma   90.00
#
_symmetry.space_group_name_H-M   'P 1'
#
loop_
_entity.id
_entity.type
_entity.pdbx_description
1 polymer ?
#
loop_
_entity_poly.entity_id
_entity_poly.type
_entity_poly.pdbx_seq_one_letter_code
_entity_poly.pdbx_strand_id
1 'polypeptide(L)'
;MVVEMMFKESIKPSCPTPYHLRTYRLSLLDQLMPSAHVPMIFFYSPINTDFNHMNIVGERLERLKQSLSETLTIFYPFAGTIKDGLYIDCNDNGVQYVEAKVSCCLSEIISNPYILMIRKLLPSNICRLVSSDAGIPVAMIQVNILKCGGIVIGTQTSHKIIDGPTSTTFLKAWAASARGSGEVPRPSFIAPLLFPQNNLLPRDTMLAIWPSLLKFGKCVTSRFVFHASAIATLKAKASSSSVVPNPTSVESVSAFIWICVTTASRIRYGSRRPSVLSHIVNLRGKTATSLPEHSIGNLLWIATAQCDAEVNLELQSLVGLLRKSIMETSGEFVEELQGERGFQKVLKCLTELGEVHSNGGADYVVFSSMC
;
A
#
# COMPACT_ATOMS: atom_id res chain seq x y z
N MET A 1 -16.73 18.42 10.77
CA MET A 1 -17.13 17.03 10.44
C MET A 1 -17.23 16.21 11.71
N VAL A 2 -18.45 15.81 12.08
CA VAL A 2 -18.74 14.87 13.17
C VAL A 2 -18.99 13.50 12.55
N VAL A 3 -18.41 12.45 13.14
CA VAL A 3 -18.58 11.05 12.75
C VAL A 3 -19.18 10.33 13.96
N GLU A 4 -20.38 9.79 13.80
CA GLU A 4 -21.14 9.10 14.84
C GLU A 4 -21.21 7.61 14.48
N MET A 5 -20.65 6.76 15.34
CA MET A 5 -20.74 5.31 15.18
C MET A 5 -22.19 4.87 15.41
N MET A 6 -22.77 4.20 14.43
CA MET A 6 -24.13 3.65 14.52
C MET A 6 -24.09 2.19 14.95
N PHE A 7 -23.15 1.44 14.39
CA PHE A 7 -23.13 -0.01 14.52
C PHE A 7 -21.70 -0.54 14.38
N LYS A 8 -21.42 -1.67 15.04
CA LYS A 8 -20.13 -2.33 15.02
C LYS A 8 -20.32 -3.84 15.19
N GLU A 9 -19.77 -4.61 14.27
CA GLU A 9 -19.74 -6.07 14.36
C GLU A 9 -18.44 -6.65 13.81
N SER A 10 -18.31 -7.98 13.90
CA SER A 10 -17.22 -8.72 13.24
C SER A 10 -17.78 -9.58 12.12
N ILE A 11 -17.38 -9.29 10.88
CA ILE A 11 -17.83 -10.02 9.70
C ILE A 11 -16.91 -11.23 9.50
N LYS A 12 -17.47 -12.41 9.65
CA LYS A 12 -16.77 -13.69 9.49
C LYS A 12 -16.87 -14.21 8.05
N PRO A 13 -15.97 -15.10 7.61
CA PRO A 13 -16.14 -15.85 6.37
C PRO A 13 -17.50 -16.57 6.32
N SER A 14 -18.11 -16.63 5.14
CA SER A 14 -19.40 -17.32 4.94
C SER A 14 -19.28 -18.84 5.11
N CYS A 15 -18.10 -19.39 4.87
CA CYS A 15 -17.75 -20.78 5.20
C CYS A 15 -16.55 -20.81 6.14
N PRO A 16 -16.56 -21.65 7.20
CA PRO A 16 -15.42 -21.74 8.13
C PRO A 16 -14.12 -22.10 7.40
N THR A 17 -13.01 -21.50 7.84
CA THR A 17 -11.69 -21.84 7.30
C THR A 17 -11.36 -23.31 7.59
N PRO A 18 -11.01 -24.13 6.56
CA PRO A 18 -10.62 -25.52 6.75
C PRO A 18 -9.44 -25.68 7.72
N TYR A 19 -9.40 -26.78 8.47
CA TYR A 19 -8.37 -27.03 9.50
C TYR A 19 -6.93 -26.89 8.98
N HIS A 20 -6.64 -27.38 7.77
CA HIS A 20 -5.31 -27.31 7.17
C HIS A 20 -4.92 -25.90 6.69
N LEU A 21 -5.85 -24.94 6.67
CA LEU A 21 -5.64 -23.53 6.30
C LEU A 21 -5.67 -22.59 7.52
N ARG A 22 -5.77 -23.13 8.74
CA ARG A 22 -5.86 -22.33 9.98
C ARG A 22 -4.61 -21.50 10.28
N THR A 23 -3.49 -21.78 9.64
CA THR A 23 -2.25 -21.02 9.81
C THR A 23 -1.73 -20.58 8.46
N TYR A 24 -1.67 -19.27 8.24
CA TYR A 24 -0.96 -18.68 7.09
C TYR A 24 0.38 -18.11 7.56
N ARG A 25 1.49 -18.70 7.11
CA ARG A 25 2.82 -18.18 7.40
C ARG A 25 3.08 -16.93 6.57
N LEU A 26 3.72 -15.91 7.13
CA LEU A 26 4.19 -14.77 6.37
C LEU A 26 5.45 -15.16 5.59
N SER A 27 5.65 -14.56 4.41
CA SER A 27 6.85 -14.76 3.62
C SER A 27 8.05 -13.97 4.19
N LEU A 28 9.26 -14.25 3.71
CA LEU A 28 10.44 -13.46 4.07
C LEU A 28 10.25 -11.96 3.75
N LEU A 29 9.60 -11.64 2.63
CA LEU A 29 9.35 -10.25 2.22
C LEU A 29 8.31 -9.57 3.13
N ASP A 30 7.31 -10.32 3.60
CA ASP A 30 6.33 -9.84 4.59
C ASP A 30 6.99 -9.52 5.94
N GLN A 31 8.01 -10.30 6.34
CA GLN A 31 8.76 -10.06 7.57
C GLN A 31 9.45 -8.68 7.56
N LEU A 32 9.86 -8.19 6.39
CA LEU A 32 10.50 -6.88 6.22
C LEU A 32 9.54 -5.70 6.39
N MET A 33 8.24 -5.91 6.20
CA MET A 33 7.27 -4.82 6.26
C MET A 33 6.99 -4.37 7.70
N PRO A 34 6.71 -3.07 7.92
CA PRO A 34 6.35 -2.58 9.25
C PRO A 34 5.02 -3.17 9.73
N SER A 35 4.88 -3.32 11.05
CA SER A 35 3.61 -3.70 11.71
C SER A 35 2.64 -2.51 11.75
N ALA A 36 2.29 -1.98 10.58
CA ALA A 36 1.36 -0.87 10.39
C ALA A 36 0.19 -1.32 9.51
N HIS A 37 -0.97 -0.67 9.66
CA HIS A 37 -2.09 -0.87 8.75
C HIS A 37 -2.12 0.23 7.70
N VAL A 38 -2.21 -0.17 6.44
CA VAL A 38 -2.31 0.73 5.30
C VAL A 38 -3.75 1.22 5.19
N PRO A 39 -3.98 2.55 5.29
CA PRO A 39 -5.31 3.11 5.10
C PRO A 39 -5.65 3.30 3.62
N MET A 40 -6.86 2.91 3.19
CA MET A 40 -7.43 3.29 1.89
C MET A 40 -8.84 3.84 2.08
N ILE A 41 -9.22 4.84 1.29
CA ILE A 41 -10.53 5.50 1.40
C ILE A 41 -11.13 5.66 0.02
N PHE A 42 -12.37 5.20 -0.15
CA PHE A 42 -13.13 5.26 -1.38
C PHE A 42 -14.37 6.11 -1.18
N PHE A 43 -14.57 7.10 -2.03
CA PHE A 43 -15.69 8.03 -1.97
C PHE A 43 -16.69 7.72 -3.09
N TYR A 44 -17.94 7.48 -2.72
CA TYR A 44 -19.03 7.16 -3.65
C TYR A 44 -20.12 8.22 -3.56
N SER A 45 -20.40 8.86 -4.69
CA SER A 45 -21.52 9.80 -4.83
C SER A 45 -22.86 9.10 -4.62
N PRO A 46 -23.88 9.81 -4.10
CA PRO A 46 -25.25 9.29 -4.12
C PRO A 46 -25.71 9.05 -5.56
N ILE A 47 -26.48 7.98 -5.79
CA ILE A 47 -26.85 7.53 -7.15
C ILE A 47 -28.20 8.10 -7.62
N ASN A 48 -29.10 8.57 -6.74
CA ASN A 48 -30.38 9.20 -7.12
C ASN A 48 -30.98 10.00 -5.95
N THR A 49 -31.53 11.20 -6.20
CA THR A 49 -32.09 12.12 -5.19
C THR A 49 -33.54 11.82 -4.75
N ASP A 50 -34.12 10.69 -5.13
CA ASP A 50 -35.53 10.40 -4.89
C ASP A 50 -35.85 9.87 -3.48
N PHE A 51 -37.11 10.02 -3.07
CA PHE A 51 -37.66 9.81 -1.73
C PHE A 51 -37.44 8.42 -1.09
N ASN A 52 -36.96 7.42 -1.84
CA ASN A 52 -36.69 6.06 -1.33
C ASN A 52 -35.25 5.84 -0.81
N HIS A 53 -34.54 6.95 -0.55
CA HIS A 53 -33.10 7.00 -0.33
C HIS A 53 -32.59 6.19 0.87
N MET A 54 -33.37 6.11 1.96
CA MET A 54 -32.97 5.41 3.19
C MET A 54 -33.07 3.89 3.05
N ASN A 55 -34.08 3.39 2.35
CA ASN A 55 -34.23 1.95 2.08
C ASN A 55 -33.08 1.43 1.20
N ILE A 56 -32.74 2.19 0.14
CA ILE A 56 -31.62 1.85 -0.76
C ILE A 56 -30.27 1.84 -0.03
N VAL A 57 -30.04 2.78 0.89
CA VAL A 57 -28.80 2.80 1.69
C VAL A 57 -28.74 1.58 2.61
N GLY A 58 -29.83 1.23 3.29
CA GLY A 58 -29.91 0.02 4.12
C GLY A 58 -29.59 -1.26 3.33
N GLU A 59 -30.22 -1.46 2.17
CA GLU A 59 -29.95 -2.61 1.30
C GLU A 59 -28.47 -2.69 0.86
N ARG A 60 -27.84 -1.54 0.59
CA ARG A 60 -26.41 -1.48 0.23
C ARG A 60 -25.51 -1.86 1.39
N LEU A 61 -25.84 -1.41 2.61
CA LEU A 61 -25.07 -1.76 3.81
C LEU A 61 -25.13 -3.26 4.08
N GLU A 62 -26.31 -3.86 3.98
CA GLU A 62 -26.47 -5.32 4.09
C GLU A 62 -25.71 -6.06 2.99
N ARG A 63 -25.80 -5.58 1.73
CA ARG A 63 -25.05 -6.17 0.62
C ARG A 63 -23.54 -6.10 0.83
N LEU A 64 -23.01 -4.98 1.38
CA LEU A 64 -21.59 -4.83 1.69
C LEU A 64 -21.12 -5.85 2.71
N LYS A 65 -21.91 -6.09 3.77
CA LYS A 65 -21.62 -7.10 4.80
C LYS A 65 -21.66 -8.52 4.25
N GLN A 66 -22.72 -8.87 3.52
CA GLN A 66 -22.87 -10.20 2.93
C GLN A 66 -21.73 -10.52 1.96
N SER A 67 -21.45 -9.61 1.03
CA SER A 67 -20.37 -9.80 0.05
C SER A 67 -18.98 -9.83 0.69
N LEU A 68 -18.76 -9.11 1.79
CA LEU A 68 -17.54 -9.19 2.56
C LEU A 68 -17.39 -10.60 3.16
N SER A 69 -18.45 -11.13 3.77
CA SER A 69 -18.45 -12.50 4.31
C SER A 69 -18.12 -13.55 3.25
N GLU A 70 -18.74 -13.45 2.06
CA GLU A 70 -18.45 -14.33 0.91
C GLU A 70 -17.00 -14.20 0.42
N THR A 71 -16.49 -12.97 0.33
CA THR A 71 -15.12 -12.70 -0.11
C THR A 71 -14.10 -13.22 0.90
N LEU A 72 -14.38 -13.13 2.19
CA LEU A 72 -13.51 -13.64 3.25
C LEU A 72 -13.37 -15.17 3.24
N THR A 73 -14.29 -15.91 2.61
CA THR A 73 -14.13 -17.36 2.42
C THR A 73 -12.94 -17.69 1.52
N ILE A 74 -12.69 -16.90 0.47
CA ILE A 74 -11.53 -17.07 -0.42
C ILE A 74 -10.29 -16.29 0.06
N PHE A 75 -10.49 -15.15 0.73
CA PHE A 75 -9.44 -14.35 1.38
C PHE A 75 -9.35 -14.64 2.88
N TYR A 76 -9.42 -15.92 3.27
CA TYR A 76 -9.53 -16.36 4.67
C TYR A 76 -8.49 -15.76 5.65
N PRO A 77 -7.22 -15.48 5.29
CA PRO A 77 -6.29 -14.87 6.23
C PRO A 77 -6.73 -13.46 6.67
N PHE A 78 -7.54 -12.76 5.89
CA PHE A 78 -7.99 -11.39 6.18
C PHE A 78 -8.98 -11.34 7.36
N ALA A 79 -9.63 -12.46 7.67
CA ALA A 79 -10.49 -12.63 8.85
C ALA A 79 -9.74 -13.11 10.10
N GLY A 80 -8.41 -13.26 10.01
CA GLY A 80 -7.57 -13.77 11.09
C GLY A 80 -6.89 -12.68 11.91
N THR A 81 -5.98 -13.14 12.79
CA THR A 81 -5.16 -12.29 13.65
C THR A 81 -3.69 -12.59 13.46
N ILE A 82 -2.87 -11.54 13.34
CA ILE A 82 -1.42 -11.64 13.25
C ILE A 82 -0.85 -11.98 14.63
N LYS A 83 0.05 -12.95 14.65
CA LYS A 83 0.79 -13.41 15.83
C LYS A 83 2.29 -13.23 15.60
N ASP A 84 2.93 -12.55 16.55
CA ASP A 84 4.38 -12.28 16.61
C ASP A 84 5.00 -11.60 15.37
N GLY A 85 4.16 -11.13 14.43
CA GLY A 85 4.61 -10.63 13.12
C GLY A 85 5.18 -11.71 12.20
N LEU A 86 4.90 -12.99 12.46
CA LEU A 86 5.45 -14.15 11.73
C LEU A 86 4.38 -14.97 11.00
N TYR A 87 3.17 -15.04 11.55
CA TYR A 87 2.07 -15.77 10.92
C TYR A 87 0.73 -15.14 11.26
N ILE A 88 -0.28 -15.55 10.52
CA ILE A 88 -1.68 -15.23 10.76
C ILE A 88 -2.36 -16.50 11.24
N ASP A 89 -2.95 -16.40 12.43
CA ASP A 89 -3.93 -17.35 12.92
C ASP A 89 -5.26 -17.07 12.22
N CYS A 90 -5.61 -17.91 11.25
CA CYS A 90 -6.85 -17.84 10.48
C CYS A 90 -8.02 -18.40 11.30
N ASN A 91 -8.27 -17.78 12.45
CA ASN A 91 -9.24 -18.20 13.47
C ASN A 91 -10.69 -17.78 13.19
N ASP A 92 -10.97 -17.18 12.04
CA ASP A 92 -12.29 -16.63 11.68
C ASP A 92 -12.85 -15.67 12.74
N ASN A 93 -11.99 -14.95 13.48
CA ASN A 93 -12.42 -13.89 14.38
C ASN A 93 -13.17 -12.78 13.62
N GLY A 94 -12.89 -12.64 12.32
CA GLY A 94 -13.60 -11.77 11.39
C GLY A 94 -12.96 -10.39 11.25
N VAL A 95 -13.49 -9.64 10.29
CA VAL A 95 -13.11 -8.25 10.03
C VAL A 95 -13.98 -7.34 10.88
N GLN A 96 -13.37 -6.49 11.70
CA GLN A 96 -14.11 -5.44 12.41
C GLN A 96 -14.74 -4.49 11.37
N TYR A 97 -16.06 -4.45 11.37
CA TYR A 97 -16.86 -3.67 10.45
C TYR A 97 -17.68 -2.65 11.24
N VAL A 98 -17.52 -1.38 10.89
CA VAL A 98 -18.18 -0.26 11.56
C VAL A 98 -19.04 0.49 10.56
N GLU A 99 -20.26 0.82 10.95
CA GLU A 99 -21.10 1.77 10.21
C GLU A 99 -21.20 3.08 10.99
N ALA A 100 -21.01 4.20 10.32
CA ALA A 100 -21.04 5.52 10.92
C ALA A 100 -21.84 6.52 10.09
N LYS A 101 -22.52 7.46 10.75
CA LYS A 101 -23.10 8.64 10.10
C LYS A 101 -22.13 9.80 10.16
N VAL A 102 -22.08 10.58 9.09
CA VAL A 102 -21.20 11.73 8.97
C VAL A 102 -22.00 12.98 8.67
N SER A 103 -21.75 14.03 9.46
CA SER A 103 -22.57 15.25 9.48
C SER A 103 -22.43 16.16 8.25
N CYS A 104 -21.65 15.78 7.23
CA CYS A 104 -21.39 16.59 6.04
C CYS A 104 -21.65 15.82 4.74
N CYS A 105 -21.76 16.56 3.64
CA CYS A 105 -21.92 16.03 2.29
C CYS A 105 -20.57 15.66 1.66
N LEU A 106 -20.59 14.87 0.59
CA LEU A 106 -19.38 14.46 -0.13
C LEU A 106 -18.63 15.66 -0.72
N SER A 107 -19.38 16.61 -1.30
CA SER A 107 -18.85 17.85 -1.89
C SER A 107 -17.97 18.63 -0.91
N GLU A 108 -18.41 18.76 0.34
CA GLU A 108 -17.68 19.47 1.38
C GLU A 108 -16.31 18.81 1.69
N ILE A 109 -16.22 17.48 1.61
CA ILE A 109 -14.98 16.73 1.86
C ILE A 109 -14.01 16.88 0.67
N ILE A 110 -14.51 16.73 -0.56
CA ILE A 110 -13.66 16.72 -1.76
C ILE A 110 -13.19 18.12 -2.18
N SER A 111 -13.97 19.17 -1.89
CA SER A 111 -13.61 20.56 -2.21
C SER A 111 -12.45 21.07 -1.35
N ASN A 112 -12.34 20.60 -0.10
CA ASN A 112 -11.24 20.95 0.78
C ASN A 112 -10.76 19.74 1.59
N PRO A 113 -9.93 18.86 0.97
CA PRO A 113 -9.51 17.62 1.59
C PRO A 113 -8.52 17.88 2.74
N TYR A 114 -9.04 18.02 3.96
CA TYR A 114 -8.21 18.17 5.15
C TYR A 114 -7.91 16.80 5.79
N ILE A 115 -6.64 16.40 5.78
CA ILE A 115 -6.20 15.04 6.15
C ILE A 115 -6.65 14.61 7.54
N LEU A 116 -6.66 15.51 8.53
CA LEU A 116 -7.10 15.16 9.89
C LEU A 116 -8.61 14.88 9.97
N MET A 117 -9.43 15.50 9.11
CA MET A 117 -10.83 15.12 8.99
C MET A 117 -10.95 13.78 8.26
N ILE A 118 -10.28 13.63 7.12
CA ILE A 118 -10.33 12.39 6.32
C ILE A 118 -9.96 11.15 7.16
N ARG A 119 -8.98 11.27 8.07
CA ARG A 119 -8.61 10.19 9.00
C ARG A 119 -9.75 9.69 9.91
N LYS A 120 -10.77 10.51 10.18
CA LYS A 120 -11.95 10.09 10.96
C LYS A 120 -12.87 9.13 10.20
N LEU A 121 -12.71 9.02 8.88
CA LEU A 121 -13.47 8.13 8.01
C LEU A 121 -12.86 6.71 7.93
N LEU A 122 -11.73 6.50 8.60
CA LEU A 122 -11.08 5.20 8.77
C LEU A 122 -11.52 4.56 10.09
N PRO A 123 -11.46 3.22 10.20
CA PRO A 123 -11.63 2.52 11.47
C PRO A 123 -10.79 3.15 12.59
N SER A 124 -11.34 3.20 13.81
CA SER A 124 -10.65 3.83 14.93
C SER A 124 -9.35 3.11 15.31
N ASN A 125 -8.33 3.90 15.70
CA ASN A 125 -6.93 3.50 15.96
C ASN A 125 -6.71 2.13 16.63
N ILE A 126 -5.95 1.29 15.90
CA ILE A 126 -5.37 0.00 16.31
C ILE A 126 -4.56 0.06 17.60
N CYS A 127 -4.05 1.23 18.01
CA CYS A 127 -3.20 1.39 19.19
C CYS A 127 -3.83 0.85 20.49
N ARG A 128 -5.15 0.69 20.59
CA ARG A 128 -5.81 0.05 21.75
C ARG A 128 -5.89 -1.48 21.68
N LEU A 129 -5.74 -2.08 20.50
CA LEU A 129 -5.83 -3.53 20.26
C LEU A 129 -4.51 -4.27 20.54
N VAL A 130 -3.38 -3.56 20.50
CA VAL A 130 -2.03 -4.11 20.77
C VAL A 130 -1.87 -4.56 22.23
N SER A 131 -2.74 -4.09 23.12
CA SER A 131 -2.74 -4.38 24.57
C SER A 131 -3.52 -5.66 24.96
N SER A 132 -3.93 -6.50 24.02
CA SER A 132 -4.69 -7.73 24.31
C SER A 132 -4.03 -8.97 23.73
N ASP A 133 -4.09 -10.09 24.47
CA ASP A 133 -3.69 -11.43 24.03
C ASP A 133 -4.43 -11.91 22.76
N ALA A 134 -5.47 -11.18 22.34
CA ALA A 134 -6.30 -11.48 21.17
C ALA A 134 -5.55 -11.38 19.81
N GLY A 135 -4.34 -10.79 19.77
CA GLY A 135 -3.57 -10.59 18.53
C GLY A 135 -4.02 -9.38 17.72
N ILE A 136 -3.29 -9.07 16.65
CA ILE A 136 -3.54 -7.88 15.83
C ILE A 136 -4.46 -8.24 14.65
N PRO A 137 -5.65 -7.63 14.48
CA PRO A 137 -6.52 -7.93 13.35
C PRO A 137 -5.85 -7.66 12.01
N VAL A 138 -6.08 -8.53 11.01
CA VAL A 138 -5.50 -8.34 9.68
C VAL A 138 -6.17 -7.17 8.94
N ALA A 139 -7.49 -7.08 8.96
CA ALA A 139 -8.25 -6.02 8.28
C ALA A 139 -9.35 -5.43 9.16
N MET A 140 -9.66 -4.15 8.93
CA MET A 140 -10.78 -3.42 9.53
C MET A 140 -11.41 -2.51 8.49
N ILE A 141 -12.72 -2.31 8.59
CA ILE A 141 -13.52 -1.55 7.61
C ILE A 141 -14.48 -0.61 8.34
N GLN A 142 -14.58 0.63 7.85
CA GLN A 142 -15.56 1.61 8.29
C GLN A 142 -16.33 2.13 7.09
N VAL A 143 -17.65 1.93 7.10
CA VAL A 143 -18.57 2.43 6.10
C VAL A 143 -19.27 3.66 6.67
N ASN A 144 -19.09 4.79 6.00
CA ASN A 144 -19.55 6.09 6.45
C ASN A 144 -20.69 6.58 5.55
N ILE A 145 -21.86 6.81 6.13
CA ILE A 145 -23.04 7.34 5.45
C ILE A 145 -23.04 8.86 5.62
N LEU A 146 -22.85 9.58 4.52
CA LEU A 146 -22.82 11.04 4.48
C LEU A 146 -24.23 11.63 4.52
N LYS A 147 -24.34 12.90 4.94
CA LYS A 147 -25.61 13.64 4.97
C LYS A 147 -26.33 13.66 3.62
N CYS A 148 -25.58 13.68 2.52
CA CYS A 148 -26.13 13.66 1.16
C CYS A 148 -26.47 12.24 0.64
N GLY A 149 -26.41 11.21 1.47
CA GLY A 149 -26.61 9.81 1.06
C GLY A 149 -25.43 9.19 0.29
N GLY A 150 -24.32 9.92 0.15
CA GLY A 150 -23.06 9.36 -0.35
C GLY A 150 -22.44 8.39 0.66
N ILE A 151 -21.62 7.46 0.19
CA ILE A 151 -20.96 6.46 1.04
C ILE A 151 -19.45 6.65 0.94
N VAL A 152 -18.76 6.60 2.08
CA VAL A 152 -17.30 6.53 2.13
C VAL A 152 -16.87 5.25 2.80
N ILE A 153 -16.09 4.43 2.09
CA ILE A 153 -15.55 3.17 2.61
C ILE A 153 -14.08 3.42 2.98
N GLY A 154 -13.78 3.40 4.27
CA GLY A 154 -12.42 3.41 4.80
C GLY A 154 -11.98 2.00 5.16
N THR A 155 -10.82 1.57 4.69
CA THR A 155 -10.21 0.29 5.04
C THR A 155 -8.86 0.50 5.70
N GLN A 156 -8.52 -0.37 6.64
CA GLN A 156 -7.20 -0.47 7.24
C GLN A 156 -6.78 -1.93 7.27
N THR A 157 -5.74 -2.28 6.52
CA THR A 157 -5.27 -3.66 6.41
C THR A 157 -3.78 -3.73 6.70
N SER A 158 -3.34 -4.76 7.42
CA SER A 158 -1.96 -4.88 7.88
C SER A 158 -0.99 -5.00 6.71
N HIS A 159 0.02 -4.12 6.68
CA HIS A 159 1.10 -4.15 5.71
C HIS A 159 1.94 -5.44 5.81
N LYS A 160 1.77 -6.24 6.87
CA LYS A 160 2.38 -7.57 6.98
C LYS A 160 1.85 -8.60 5.96
N ILE A 161 0.71 -8.37 5.31
CA ILE A 161 0.21 -9.29 4.26
C ILE A 161 -0.20 -8.54 2.99
N ILE A 162 -0.30 -7.21 3.01
CA ILE A 162 -0.71 -6.45 1.84
C ILE A 162 0.38 -5.55 1.28
N ASP A 163 0.56 -5.66 -0.03
CA ASP A 163 1.06 -4.59 -0.89
C ASP A 163 -0.08 -3.98 -1.72
N GLY A 164 0.25 -3.03 -2.60
CA GLY A 164 -0.72 -2.39 -3.49
C GLY A 164 -1.52 -3.37 -4.36
N PRO A 165 -0.86 -4.26 -5.13
CA PRO A 165 -1.54 -5.29 -5.92
C PRO A 165 -2.43 -6.24 -5.09
N THR A 166 -1.96 -6.69 -3.92
CA THR A 166 -2.75 -7.54 -3.02
C THR A 166 -4.00 -6.81 -2.54
N SER A 167 -3.84 -5.55 -2.09
CA SER A 167 -4.93 -4.68 -1.68
C SER A 167 -5.98 -4.51 -2.78
N THR A 168 -5.51 -4.27 -4.01
CA THR A 168 -6.37 -4.10 -5.19
C THR A 168 -7.12 -5.38 -5.51
N THR A 169 -6.46 -6.53 -5.41
CA THR A 169 -7.06 -7.85 -5.68
C THR A 169 -8.19 -8.13 -4.69
N PHE A 170 -7.95 -7.92 -3.38
CA PHE A 170 -8.98 -8.07 -2.35
C PHE A 170 -10.17 -7.12 -2.58
N LEU A 171 -9.91 -5.84 -2.82
CA LEU A 171 -10.96 -4.84 -3.03
C LEU A 171 -11.77 -5.10 -4.31
N LYS A 172 -11.12 -5.53 -5.40
CA LYS A 172 -11.79 -5.93 -6.64
C LYS A 172 -12.67 -7.16 -6.43
N ALA A 173 -12.17 -8.16 -5.69
CA ALA A 173 -12.95 -9.36 -5.34
C ALA A 173 -14.18 -9.02 -4.50
N TRP A 174 -14.01 -8.19 -3.47
CA TRP A 174 -15.12 -7.73 -2.65
C TRP A 174 -16.14 -6.94 -3.48
N ALA A 175 -15.68 -6.01 -4.31
CA ALA A 175 -16.58 -5.24 -5.18
C ALA A 175 -17.30 -6.12 -6.22
N ALA A 176 -16.66 -7.16 -6.75
CA ALA A 176 -17.28 -8.12 -7.67
C ALA A 176 -18.35 -8.97 -6.98
N SER A 177 -18.05 -9.50 -5.79
CA SER A 177 -19.04 -10.20 -4.95
C SER A 177 -20.22 -9.28 -4.60
N ALA A 178 -19.97 -8.02 -4.23
CA ALA A 178 -21.02 -7.05 -3.91
C ALA A 178 -21.96 -6.75 -5.08
N ARG A 179 -21.44 -6.74 -6.32
CA ARG A 179 -22.26 -6.57 -7.54
C ARG A 179 -23.03 -7.82 -7.94
N GLY A 180 -22.68 -9.00 -7.40
CA GLY A 180 -23.24 -10.28 -7.82
C GLY A 180 -22.98 -10.63 -9.29
N SER A 181 -22.03 -9.96 -9.94
CA SER A 181 -21.69 -10.15 -11.36
C SER A 181 -20.22 -9.87 -11.64
N GLY A 182 -19.67 -10.59 -12.61
CA GLY A 182 -18.25 -10.54 -13.00
C GLY A 182 -17.41 -11.64 -12.35
N GLU A 183 -16.22 -11.84 -12.88
CA GLU A 183 -15.25 -12.79 -12.33
C GLU A 183 -14.64 -12.24 -11.03
N VAL A 184 -14.68 -13.05 -9.98
CA VAL A 184 -14.07 -12.73 -8.68
C VAL A 184 -12.59 -13.14 -8.74
N PRO A 185 -11.62 -12.20 -8.64
CA PRO A 185 -10.20 -12.54 -8.60
C PRO A 185 -9.92 -13.55 -7.49
N ARG A 186 -9.27 -14.67 -7.83
CA ARG A 186 -8.91 -15.70 -6.87
C ARG A 186 -7.49 -15.47 -6.32
N PRO A 187 -7.32 -15.40 -4.99
CA PRO A 187 -6.00 -15.24 -4.40
C PRO A 187 -5.13 -16.46 -4.59
N SER A 188 -3.82 -16.24 -4.75
CA SER A 188 -2.79 -17.28 -4.68
C SER A 188 -1.93 -17.06 -3.45
N PHE A 189 -1.87 -18.04 -2.55
CA PHE A 189 -1.15 -17.93 -1.27
C PHE A 189 0.27 -18.53 -1.32
N ILE A 190 0.93 -18.44 -2.48
CA ILE A 190 2.23 -19.09 -2.74
C ILE A 190 3.45 -18.35 -2.18
N ALA A 191 3.31 -17.09 -1.76
CA ALA A 191 4.45 -16.27 -1.35
C ALA A 191 5.34 -16.94 -0.27
N PRO A 192 4.80 -17.59 0.78
CA PRO A 192 5.63 -18.25 1.80
C PRO A 192 6.38 -19.48 1.30
N LEU A 193 5.92 -20.10 0.20
CA LEU A 193 6.63 -21.21 -0.45
C LEU A 193 7.82 -20.69 -1.25
N LEU A 194 7.65 -19.58 -1.96
CA LEU A 194 8.68 -19.02 -2.84
C LEU A 194 9.72 -18.21 -2.07
N PHE A 195 9.30 -17.50 -1.03
CA PHE A 195 10.14 -16.66 -0.18
C PHE A 195 10.02 -17.17 1.26
N PRO A 196 10.66 -18.32 1.57
CA PRO A 196 10.52 -18.96 2.88
C PRO A 196 11.02 -18.02 3.98
N GLN A 197 10.19 -17.83 5.00
CA GLN A 197 10.53 -17.04 6.18
C GLN A 197 11.83 -17.53 6.83
N ASN A 198 12.54 -16.61 7.48
CA ASN A 198 13.72 -16.96 8.26
C ASN A 198 13.66 -16.33 9.64
N ASN A 199 13.73 -17.16 10.69
CA ASN A 199 13.69 -16.71 12.09
C ASN A 199 15.00 -16.03 12.53
N LEU A 200 16.08 -16.21 11.77
CA LEU A 200 17.35 -15.54 12.02
C LEU A 200 17.35 -14.09 11.54
N LEU A 201 16.37 -13.67 10.73
CA LEU A 201 16.24 -12.28 10.33
C LEU A 201 16.06 -11.42 11.59
N PRO A 202 17.02 -10.54 11.93
CA PRO A 202 16.87 -9.68 13.09
C PRO A 202 15.57 -8.89 12.99
N ARG A 203 14.76 -8.87 14.06
CA ARG A 203 13.52 -8.05 14.09
C ARG A 203 13.78 -6.58 13.77
N ASP A 204 15.01 -6.14 14.02
CA ASP A 204 15.48 -4.78 13.84
C ASP A 204 16.16 -4.52 12.48
N THR A 205 16.23 -5.51 11.57
CA THR A 205 16.97 -5.38 10.29
C THR A 205 16.54 -4.16 9.49
N MET A 206 15.24 -3.87 9.48
CA MET A 206 14.70 -2.72 8.77
C MET A 206 14.69 -1.43 9.59
N LEU A 207 15.09 -1.44 10.87
CA LEU A 207 15.16 -0.21 11.68
C LEU A 207 16.26 0.74 11.20
N ALA A 208 17.28 0.28 10.47
CA ALA A 208 18.27 1.15 9.84
C ALA A 208 17.74 1.83 8.57
N ILE A 209 16.73 1.24 7.92
CA ILE A 209 16.22 1.67 6.60
C ILE A 209 14.89 2.42 6.74
N TRP A 210 13.98 1.96 7.62
CA TRP A 210 12.66 2.56 7.75
C TRP A 210 12.66 4.02 8.21
N PRO A 211 13.52 4.49 9.13
CA PRO A 211 13.53 5.90 9.54
C PRO A 211 13.91 6.88 8.42
N SER A 212 14.71 6.46 7.45
CA SER A 212 15.06 7.29 6.29
C SER A 212 13.97 7.25 5.22
N LEU A 213 13.30 6.11 5.05
CA LEU A 213 12.16 5.96 4.14
C LEU A 213 10.85 6.56 4.70
N LEU A 214 10.70 6.59 6.03
CA LEU A 214 9.53 7.07 6.76
C LEU A 214 9.96 8.16 7.73
N LYS A 215 9.73 9.42 7.34
CA LYS A 215 9.99 10.55 8.25
C LYS A 215 8.92 10.62 9.33
N PHE A 216 9.35 10.46 10.57
CA PHE A 216 8.53 10.66 11.77
C PHE A 216 8.68 12.11 12.26
N GLY A 217 7.57 12.75 12.66
CA GLY A 217 7.58 14.11 13.21
C GLY A 217 6.47 15.01 12.65
N LYS A 218 6.72 16.33 12.64
CA LYS A 218 5.79 17.32 12.08
C LYS A 218 5.80 17.25 10.56
N CYS A 219 4.93 16.41 10.01
CA CYS A 219 4.74 16.24 8.57
C CYS A 219 3.41 16.87 8.12
N VAL A 220 3.41 17.45 6.91
CA VAL A 220 2.21 17.91 6.22
C VAL A 220 1.99 17.04 5.00
N THR A 221 0.75 16.64 4.75
CA THR A 221 0.36 15.90 3.55
C THR A 221 -0.32 16.85 2.58
N SER A 222 0.17 16.88 1.33
CA SER A 222 -0.40 17.69 0.24
C SER A 222 -0.69 16.80 -0.97
N ARG A 223 -1.69 17.19 -1.77
CA ARG A 223 -2.05 16.49 -3.02
C ARG A 223 -1.68 17.35 -4.22
N PHE A 224 -0.79 16.84 -5.07
CA PHE A 224 -0.40 17.46 -6.32
C PHE A 224 -1.04 16.68 -7.48
N VAL A 225 -1.77 17.37 -8.37
CA VAL A 225 -2.45 16.75 -9.51
C VAL A 225 -1.72 17.10 -10.79
N PHE A 226 -1.19 16.09 -11.48
CA PHE A 226 -0.56 16.24 -12.79
C PHE A 226 -1.57 15.84 -13.86
N HIS A 227 -2.06 16.82 -14.61
CA HIS A 227 -2.96 16.56 -15.73
C HIS A 227 -2.21 15.96 -16.92
N ALA A 228 -2.95 15.35 -17.85
CA ALA A 228 -2.39 14.67 -19.02
C ALA A 228 -1.43 15.56 -19.84
N SER A 229 -1.75 16.85 -20.00
CA SER A 229 -0.88 17.82 -20.67
C SER A 229 0.46 18.02 -19.95
N ALA A 230 0.44 18.21 -18.63
CA ALA A 230 1.66 18.33 -17.82
C ALA A 230 2.51 17.06 -17.88
N ILE A 231 1.88 15.88 -17.81
CA ILE A 231 2.58 14.59 -17.95
C ILE A 231 3.22 14.48 -19.34
N ALA A 232 2.50 14.84 -20.41
CA ALA A 232 3.03 14.81 -21.77
C ALA A 232 4.25 15.74 -21.92
N THR A 233 4.19 16.96 -21.37
CA THR A 233 5.33 17.89 -21.35
C THR A 233 6.53 17.31 -20.61
N LEU A 234 6.31 16.70 -19.43
CA LEU A 234 7.39 16.07 -18.66
C LEU A 234 8.02 14.91 -19.43
N LYS A 235 7.21 14.04 -20.05
CA LYS A 235 7.70 12.93 -20.89
C LYS A 235 8.51 13.43 -22.06
N ALA A 236 8.03 14.45 -22.78
CA ALA A 236 8.75 15.04 -23.90
C ALA A 236 10.12 15.61 -23.48
N LYS A 237 10.16 16.34 -22.35
CA LYS A 237 11.41 16.87 -21.81
C LYS A 237 12.36 15.77 -21.32
N ALA A 238 11.85 14.74 -20.68
CA ALA A 238 12.66 13.60 -20.24
C ALA A 238 13.20 12.77 -21.43
N SER A 239 12.53 12.80 -22.58
CA SER A 239 12.96 12.11 -23.82
C SER A 239 13.96 12.90 -24.64
N SER A 240 14.31 14.13 -24.25
CA SER A 240 15.12 15.01 -25.10
C SER A 240 16.58 14.59 -25.17
N SER A 241 17.05 13.72 -24.27
CA SER A 241 18.32 13.02 -24.41
C SER A 241 18.09 11.57 -24.86
N SER A 242 19.00 11.05 -25.68
CA SER A 242 18.97 9.66 -26.17
C SER A 242 19.16 8.60 -25.07
N VAL A 243 19.34 9.01 -23.80
CA VAL A 243 19.57 8.12 -22.66
C VAL A 243 18.33 7.25 -22.40
N VAL A 244 17.14 7.81 -22.57
CA VAL A 244 15.87 7.14 -22.25
C VAL A 244 14.84 7.41 -23.36
N PRO A 245 14.83 6.61 -24.44
CA PRO A 245 13.78 6.72 -25.45
C PRO A 245 12.49 6.22 -24.81
N ASN A 246 11.48 7.10 -24.70
CA ASN A 246 10.16 6.80 -24.12
C ASN A 246 10.16 6.56 -22.59
N PRO A 247 10.35 7.63 -21.79
CA PRO A 247 10.13 7.59 -20.35
C PRO A 247 8.65 7.34 -20.04
N THR A 248 8.38 6.56 -19.00
CA THR A 248 7.02 6.35 -18.49
C THR A 248 6.53 7.61 -17.77
N SER A 249 5.21 7.71 -17.57
CA SER A 249 4.62 8.79 -16.78
C SER A 249 5.15 8.78 -15.34
N VAL A 250 5.31 7.59 -14.74
CA VAL A 250 5.82 7.42 -13.38
C VAL A 250 7.27 7.90 -13.29
N GLU A 251 8.14 7.49 -14.20
CA GLU A 251 9.54 7.94 -14.19
C GLU A 251 9.63 9.46 -14.34
N SER A 252 8.87 10.04 -15.28
CA SER A 252 8.90 11.48 -15.57
C SER A 252 8.40 12.32 -14.38
N VAL A 253 7.31 11.89 -13.74
CA VAL A 253 6.74 12.61 -12.59
C VAL A 253 7.60 12.43 -11.34
N SER A 254 8.07 11.22 -11.05
CA SER A 254 8.93 10.95 -9.89
C SER A 254 10.25 11.72 -9.97
N ALA A 255 10.90 11.74 -11.14
CA ALA A 255 12.11 12.52 -11.36
C ALA A 255 11.85 14.04 -11.24
N PHE A 256 10.72 14.53 -11.75
CA PHE A 256 10.35 15.94 -11.58
C PHE A 256 10.14 16.32 -10.11
N ILE A 257 9.41 15.50 -9.34
CA ILE A 257 9.22 15.73 -7.90
C ILE A 257 10.56 15.67 -7.17
N TRP A 258 11.46 14.75 -7.56
CA TRP A 258 12.81 14.68 -7.01
C TRP A 258 13.58 15.99 -7.21
N ILE A 259 13.55 16.58 -8.41
CA ILE A 259 14.12 17.93 -8.67
C ILE A 259 13.52 18.96 -7.72
N CYS A 260 12.20 18.98 -7.56
CA CYS A 260 11.52 19.92 -6.68
C CYS A 260 11.97 19.78 -5.22
N VAL A 261 12.07 18.54 -4.71
CA VAL A 261 12.51 18.28 -3.34
C VAL A 261 13.96 18.68 -3.12
N THR A 262 14.87 18.29 -4.02
CA THR A 262 16.29 18.67 -3.93
C THR A 262 16.48 20.18 -4.03
N THR A 263 15.70 20.85 -4.88
CA THR A 263 15.72 22.33 -5.00
C THR A 263 15.23 23.00 -3.71
N ALA A 264 14.12 22.54 -3.14
CA ALA A 264 13.59 23.07 -1.88
C ALA A 264 14.56 22.84 -0.72
N SER A 265 15.22 21.68 -0.67
CA SER A 265 16.26 21.38 0.31
C SER A 265 17.45 22.32 0.20
N ARG A 266 17.94 22.58 -1.03
CA ARG A 266 19.02 23.55 -1.28
C ARG A 266 18.68 24.95 -0.75
N ILE A 267 17.45 25.42 -0.99
CA ILE A 267 16.98 26.71 -0.49
C ILE A 267 17.00 26.74 1.04
N ARG A 268 16.58 25.64 1.68
CA ARG A 268 16.51 25.54 3.14
C ARG A 268 17.89 25.52 3.82
N TYR A 269 18.84 24.78 3.25
CA TYR A 269 20.15 24.56 3.87
C TYR A 269 21.26 25.47 3.32
N GLY A 270 20.97 26.28 2.29
CA GLY A 270 21.93 27.19 1.66
C GLY A 270 22.95 26.50 0.74
N SER A 271 23.01 25.17 0.74
CA SER A 271 23.89 24.37 -0.10
C SER A 271 23.16 23.16 -0.68
N ARG A 272 23.69 22.64 -1.79
CA ARG A 272 23.15 21.42 -2.38
C ARG A 272 23.68 20.21 -1.62
N ARG A 273 22.79 19.25 -1.38
CA ARG A 273 23.07 17.99 -0.71
C ARG A 273 22.96 16.83 -1.71
N PRO A 274 23.68 15.72 -1.50
CA PRO A 274 23.38 14.47 -2.19
C PRO A 274 21.92 14.08 -1.97
N SER A 275 21.33 13.37 -2.91
CA SER A 275 19.94 12.94 -2.79
C SER A 275 19.76 11.52 -3.30
N VAL A 276 18.80 10.82 -2.70
CA VAL A 276 18.47 9.43 -3.01
C VAL A 276 16.98 9.33 -3.28
N LEU A 277 16.63 8.76 -4.43
CA LEU A 277 15.26 8.40 -4.78
C LEU A 277 15.11 6.88 -4.63
N SER A 278 14.20 6.46 -3.77
CA SER A 278 13.81 5.06 -3.58
C SER A 278 12.45 4.80 -4.22
N HIS A 279 12.36 3.86 -5.16
CA HIS A 279 11.12 3.49 -5.84
C HIS A 279 10.71 2.07 -5.48
N ILE A 280 9.47 1.89 -5.04
CA ILE A 280 8.91 0.56 -4.77
C ILE A 280 8.53 -0.12 -6.08
N VAL A 281 9.07 -1.31 -6.33
CA VAL A 281 8.90 -2.09 -7.57
C VAL A 281 8.10 -3.34 -7.28
N ASN A 282 7.04 -3.59 -8.06
CA ASN A 282 6.29 -4.84 -8.02
C ASN A 282 7.12 -5.98 -8.62
N LEU A 283 7.28 -7.08 -7.88
CA LEU A 283 8.01 -8.27 -8.32
C LEU A 283 7.16 -9.22 -9.17
N ARG A 284 5.82 -9.08 -9.12
CA ARG A 284 4.93 -9.88 -9.96
C ARG A 284 5.18 -9.57 -11.44
N GLY A 285 5.21 -10.61 -12.27
CA GLY A 285 5.45 -10.48 -13.71
C GLY A 285 6.90 -10.23 -14.13
N LYS A 286 7.88 -10.28 -13.21
CA LYS A 286 9.30 -10.08 -13.52
C LYS A 286 10.04 -11.36 -13.94
N THR A 287 9.61 -12.54 -13.48
CA THR A 287 10.26 -13.84 -13.75
C THR A 287 9.63 -14.55 -14.95
N ALA A 288 10.38 -15.47 -15.58
CA ALA A 288 9.87 -16.28 -16.70
C ALA A 288 8.79 -17.28 -16.23
N THR A 289 8.95 -17.84 -15.04
CA THR A 289 7.90 -18.57 -14.28
C THR A 289 7.08 -17.57 -13.46
N SER A 290 6.51 -16.57 -14.14
CA SER A 290 5.90 -15.38 -13.53
C SER A 290 5.06 -15.71 -12.30
N LEU A 291 5.34 -15.03 -11.18
CA LEU A 291 4.46 -15.05 -10.01
C LEU A 291 3.02 -14.76 -10.46
N PRO A 292 2.02 -15.58 -10.07
CA PRO A 292 0.63 -15.33 -10.40
C PRO A 292 0.23 -13.90 -10.05
N GLU A 293 -0.55 -13.26 -10.92
CA GLU A 293 -0.95 -11.86 -10.78
C GLU A 293 -1.63 -11.59 -9.42
N HIS A 294 -2.43 -12.54 -8.95
CA HIS A 294 -3.18 -12.46 -7.69
C HIS A 294 -2.46 -13.11 -6.50
N SER A 295 -1.12 -13.23 -6.56
CA SER A 295 -0.34 -13.69 -5.42
C SER A 295 -0.48 -12.72 -4.25
N ILE A 296 -0.83 -13.25 -3.08
CA ILE A 296 -1.10 -12.50 -1.85
C ILE A 296 0.19 -12.42 -1.01
N GLY A 297 0.44 -11.24 -0.46
CA GLY A 297 1.64 -10.92 0.31
C GLY A 297 2.34 -9.69 -0.24
N ASN A 298 3.44 -9.30 0.40
CA ASN A 298 4.33 -8.26 -0.08
C ASN A 298 5.30 -8.85 -1.09
N LEU A 299 5.04 -8.64 -2.37
CA LEU A 299 5.94 -9.05 -3.46
C LEU A 299 6.48 -7.79 -4.12
N LEU A 300 7.27 -7.05 -3.35
CA LEU A 300 7.85 -5.78 -3.71
C LEU A 300 9.34 -5.72 -3.35
N TRP A 301 10.08 -4.85 -4.04
CA TRP A 301 11.45 -4.51 -3.70
C TRP A 301 11.69 -3.00 -3.83
N ILE A 302 12.80 -2.53 -3.25
CA ILE A 302 13.18 -1.11 -3.25
C ILE A 302 14.32 -0.92 -4.27
N ALA A 303 14.04 -0.23 -5.36
CA ALA A 303 15.06 0.27 -6.28
C ALA A 303 15.57 1.64 -5.78
N THR A 304 16.87 1.88 -5.81
CA THR A 304 17.45 3.16 -5.33
C THR A 304 18.31 3.82 -6.39
N ALA A 305 18.11 5.12 -6.58
CA ALA A 305 18.89 5.96 -7.47
C ALA A 305 19.54 7.09 -6.66
N GLN A 306 20.85 7.27 -6.79
CA GLN A 306 21.62 8.28 -6.08
C GLN A 306 22.03 9.41 -7.02
N CYS A 307 22.01 10.64 -6.53
CA CYS A 307 22.47 11.82 -7.25
C CYS A 307 23.31 12.70 -6.33
N ASP A 308 24.60 12.84 -6.67
CA ASP A 308 25.55 13.65 -5.90
C ASP A 308 25.24 15.16 -5.99
N ALA A 309 25.82 15.93 -5.07
CA ALA A 309 25.55 17.36 -4.96
C ALA A 309 26.10 18.14 -6.16
N GLU A 310 27.13 17.63 -6.82
CA GLU A 310 27.89 18.26 -7.90
C GLU A 310 27.22 18.08 -9.28
N VAL A 311 26.40 17.04 -9.45
CA VAL A 311 25.85 16.64 -10.76
C VAL A 311 24.63 17.48 -11.13
N ASN A 312 24.56 18.18 -12.27
CA ASN A 312 23.39 18.99 -12.61
C ASN A 312 22.03 18.23 -12.55
N LEU A 313 21.00 18.86 -11.96
CA LEU A 313 19.65 18.32 -11.81
C LEU A 313 18.85 18.41 -13.12
N GLU A 314 19.26 17.63 -14.10
CA GLU A 314 18.55 17.51 -15.37
C GLU A 314 17.52 16.37 -15.32
N LEU A 315 16.29 16.66 -15.76
CA LEU A 315 15.17 15.71 -15.70
C LEU A 315 15.51 14.39 -16.39
N GLN A 316 16.04 14.46 -17.60
CA GLN A 316 16.44 13.31 -18.40
C GLN A 316 17.50 12.44 -17.70
N SER A 317 18.45 13.06 -17.00
CA SER A 317 19.52 12.35 -16.29
C SER A 317 18.97 11.61 -15.07
N LEU A 318 18.09 12.26 -14.30
CA LEU A 318 17.43 11.62 -13.16
C LEU A 318 16.47 10.50 -13.57
N VAL A 319 15.78 10.67 -14.70
CA VAL A 319 14.97 9.60 -15.31
C VAL A 319 15.84 8.42 -15.72
N GLY A 320 17.04 8.66 -16.28
CA GLY A 320 18.02 7.62 -16.60
C GLY A 320 18.48 6.85 -15.36
N LEU A 321 18.84 7.55 -14.29
CA LEU A 321 19.22 6.94 -13.01
C LEU A 321 18.08 6.09 -12.42
N LEU A 322 16.87 6.63 -12.42
CA LEU A 322 15.68 5.93 -11.93
C LEU A 322 15.42 4.66 -12.75
N ARG A 323 15.39 4.77 -14.09
CA ARG A 323 15.18 3.62 -14.98
C ARG A 323 16.21 2.53 -14.74
N LYS A 324 17.50 2.90 -14.66
CA LYS A 324 18.59 1.96 -14.38
C LYS A 324 18.31 1.20 -13.07
N SER A 325 18.01 1.92 -11.98
CA SER A 325 17.71 1.29 -10.69
C SER A 325 16.50 0.35 -10.72
N ILE A 326 15.44 0.69 -11.46
CA ILE A 326 14.25 -0.18 -11.59
C ILE A 326 14.57 -1.42 -12.43
N MET A 327 15.41 -1.29 -13.45
CA MET A 327 15.83 -2.40 -14.31
C MET A 327 16.73 -3.41 -13.59
N GLU A 328 17.50 -2.97 -12.60
CA GLU A 328 18.28 -3.86 -11.71
C GLU A 328 17.38 -4.81 -10.92
N THR A 329 16.11 -4.43 -10.68
CA THR A 329 15.07 -5.36 -10.18
C THR A 329 14.52 -6.20 -11.35
N SER A 330 15.39 -7.04 -11.92
CA SER A 330 15.14 -7.92 -13.05
C SER A 330 14.46 -9.24 -12.63
N GLY A 331 14.13 -10.10 -13.61
CA GLY A 331 13.64 -11.46 -13.32
C GLY A 331 14.68 -12.32 -12.60
N GLU A 332 15.93 -12.27 -13.04
CA GLU A 332 17.06 -12.95 -12.39
C GLU A 332 17.21 -12.52 -10.93
N PHE A 333 17.11 -11.20 -10.67
CA PHE A 333 17.11 -10.70 -9.30
C PHE A 333 16.01 -11.33 -8.44
N VAL A 334 14.78 -11.43 -8.96
CA VAL A 334 13.66 -12.04 -8.23
C VAL A 334 13.90 -13.54 -8.00
N GLU A 335 14.46 -14.25 -8.97
CA GLU A 335 14.80 -15.67 -8.85
C GLU A 335 15.88 -15.90 -7.77
N GLU A 336 16.87 -15.00 -7.66
CA GLU A 336 17.88 -15.05 -6.59
C GLU A 336 17.31 -14.82 -5.19
N LEU A 337 16.16 -14.15 -5.06
CA LEU A 337 15.47 -13.96 -3.78
C LEU A 337 14.65 -15.18 -3.35
N GLN A 338 14.43 -16.16 -4.24
CA GLN A 338 13.58 -17.32 -3.97
C GLN A 338 14.33 -18.48 -3.31
N GLY A 339 13.56 -19.34 -2.65
CA GLY A 339 14.05 -20.56 -2.00
C GLY A 339 14.93 -20.29 -0.78
N GLU A 340 15.56 -21.36 -0.27
CA GLU A 340 16.32 -21.31 1.00
C GLU A 340 17.56 -20.40 0.94
N ARG A 341 18.20 -20.30 -0.25
CA ARG A 341 19.36 -19.42 -0.45
C ARG A 341 18.98 -17.95 -0.61
N GLY A 342 17.71 -17.65 -0.89
CA GLY A 342 17.20 -16.29 -1.06
C GLY A 342 17.39 -15.41 0.17
N PHE A 343 17.41 -16.01 1.37
CA PHE A 343 17.68 -15.27 2.61
C PHE A 343 19.03 -14.53 2.61
N GLN A 344 20.09 -15.18 2.12
CA GLN A 344 21.42 -14.54 2.08
C GLN A 344 21.46 -13.39 1.08
N LYS A 345 20.77 -13.54 -0.06
CA LYS A 345 20.63 -12.46 -1.04
C LYS A 345 19.86 -11.28 -0.45
N VAL A 346 18.73 -11.53 0.22
CA VAL A 346 17.96 -10.51 0.92
C VAL A 346 18.84 -9.77 1.92
N LEU A 347 19.56 -10.48 2.79
CA LEU A 347 20.40 -9.85 3.82
C LEU A 347 21.49 -8.98 3.20
N LYS A 348 22.17 -9.46 2.15
CA LYS A 348 23.17 -8.67 1.41
C LYS A 348 22.57 -7.38 0.87
N CYS A 349 21.42 -7.45 0.18
CA CYS A 349 20.79 -6.26 -0.39
C CYS A 349 20.23 -5.32 0.69
N LEU A 350 19.81 -5.82 1.84
CA LEU A 350 19.42 -4.98 2.98
C LEU A 350 20.62 -4.22 3.56
N THR A 351 21.79 -4.85 3.64
CA THR A 351 23.03 -4.16 4.03
C THR A 351 23.36 -3.03 3.05
N GLU A 352 23.34 -3.31 1.75
CA GLU A 352 23.58 -2.31 0.68
C GLU A 352 22.56 -1.15 0.76
N LEU A 353 21.27 -1.46 0.97
CA LEU A 353 20.24 -0.44 1.18
C LEU A 353 20.50 0.37 2.46
N GLY A 354 20.94 -0.28 3.53
CA GLY A 354 21.31 0.37 4.79
C GLY A 354 22.45 1.36 4.61
N GLU A 355 23.48 1.00 3.86
CA GLU A 355 24.61 1.89 3.52
C GLU A 355 24.13 3.15 2.79
N VAL A 356 23.31 2.98 1.74
CA VAL A 356 22.71 4.10 0.99
C VAL A 356 21.88 5.02 1.88
N HIS A 357 21.16 4.44 2.84
CA HIS A 357 20.24 5.15 3.73
C HIS A 357 20.85 5.64 5.05
N SER A 358 22.14 5.37 5.29
CA SER A 358 22.86 5.79 6.49
C SER A 358 23.47 7.19 6.40
N ASN A 359 23.50 7.79 5.20
CA ASN A 359 24.06 9.12 4.98
C ASN A 359 23.13 10.24 5.50
N GLY A 360 23.33 10.66 6.76
CA GLY A 360 22.59 11.77 7.36
C GLY A 360 22.72 13.11 6.63
N GLY A 361 23.70 13.23 5.72
CA GLY A 361 23.92 14.37 4.84
C GLY A 361 23.04 14.41 3.58
N ALA A 362 22.31 13.34 3.25
CA ALA A 362 21.54 13.23 2.02
C ALA A 362 20.04 13.59 2.19
N ASP A 363 19.40 13.93 1.07
CA ASP A 363 17.95 14.08 0.94
C ASP A 363 17.31 12.81 0.40
N TYR A 364 16.46 12.18 1.19
CA TYR A 364 15.75 10.95 0.83
C TYR A 364 14.34 11.22 0.35
N VAL A 365 13.97 10.64 -0.80
CA VAL A 365 12.62 10.70 -1.39
C VAL A 365 12.18 9.29 -1.74
N VAL A 366 10.96 8.93 -1.34
CA VAL A 366 10.40 7.59 -1.58
C VAL A 366 9.14 7.70 -2.41
N PHE A 367 9.05 6.87 -3.45
CA PHE A 367 7.88 6.78 -4.33
C PHE A 367 7.37 5.35 -4.41
N SER A 368 6.06 5.21 -4.41
CA SER A 368 5.35 4.01 -4.84
C SER A 368 4.32 4.41 -5.90
N SER A 369 3.98 3.47 -6.78
CA SER A 369 3.03 3.69 -7.86
C SER A 369 2.05 2.53 -7.95
N MET A 370 0.79 2.87 -8.21
CA MET A 370 -0.28 1.94 -8.55
C MET A 370 -0.63 1.97 -10.05
N CYS A 371 0.08 2.81 -10.82
CA CYS A 371 -0.08 2.96 -12.27
C CYS A 371 0.54 1.83 -13.06
#